data_AF-A0A2T0VHD1-F1
#
_entry.id   AF-A0A2T0VHD1-F1
#
_cell.length_a   1.000
_cell.length_b   1.000
_cell.length_c   1.000
_cell.angle_alpha   90.00
_cell.angle_beta   90.00
_cell.angle_gamma   90.00
#
_symmetry.space_group_name_H-M   'P 1'
#
loop_
_entity.id
_entity.type
_entity.pdbx_description
1 polymer ?
#
loop_
_entity_poly.entity_id
_entity_poly.type
_entity_poly.pdbx_seq_one_letter_code
_entity_poly.pdbx_strand_id
1 'polypeptide(L)'
;MAFVAVGYALIALSQVTHEWLIVGVIAATIPVTALVCFWERRAPIWLAILATALSSVVWWATVALQELGVTSLLLGMAVGVLLTQTAKVNPFLLLAGLGFVVAPVGIAALVRPEQDWTAYLLTASVAYAVAVGLFLLNRYTWNRYLEIDAARRTGAELAVAQERYRFAADLHDIQGHTLHVLRLKTQLADKLIDRDPAAAHAHLAEAQALISETLANTRSLAFGERHLVVATELANAQELFAAAGIRCTVEGSMPATPNDELFALVVREATTNILRHAQAQEVTVRLGEGSLVITNDGSPEPPRPRSGLARLAERFIAAGGTLQSGSASGVFTTAATIS
;
A
#
# COMPACT_ATOMS: atom_id res chain seq x y z
N MET A 1 -7.43 5.53 -21.45
CA MET A 1 -6.92 5.15 -22.79
C MET A 1 -7.96 4.39 -23.62
N ALA A 2 -8.67 3.38 -23.09
CA ALA A 2 -9.73 2.68 -23.86
C ALA A 2 -10.84 3.62 -24.40
N PHE A 3 -11.28 4.60 -23.62
CA PHE A 3 -12.24 5.63 -24.06
C PHE A 3 -11.75 6.48 -25.23
N VAL A 4 -10.43 6.66 -25.37
CA VAL A 4 -9.82 7.41 -26.47
C VAL A 4 -9.94 6.61 -27.76
N ALA A 5 -9.63 5.30 -27.74
CA ALA A 5 -9.79 4.42 -28.90
C ALA A 5 -11.25 4.33 -29.37
N VAL A 6 -12.20 4.24 -28.43
CA VAL A 6 -13.65 4.19 -28.73
C VAL A 6 -14.15 5.53 -29.28
N GLY A 7 -13.75 6.65 -28.68
CA GLY A 7 -14.11 7.99 -29.18
C GLY A 7 -13.61 8.25 -30.60
N TYR A 8 -12.40 7.79 -30.93
CA TYR A 8 -11.86 7.92 -32.29
C TYR A 8 -12.50 6.96 -33.29
N ALA A 9 -12.89 5.76 -32.86
CA ALA A 9 -13.65 4.86 -33.72
C ALA A 9 -14.98 5.50 -34.14
N LEU A 10 -15.66 6.23 -33.26
CA LEU A 10 -16.86 6.99 -33.61
C LEU A 10 -16.58 8.10 -34.63
N ILE A 11 -15.45 8.81 -34.51
CA ILE A 11 -15.03 9.82 -35.49
C ILE A 11 -14.75 9.14 -36.85
N ALA A 12 -14.00 8.04 -36.87
CA ALA A 12 -13.73 7.30 -38.10
C ALA A 12 -15.02 6.77 -38.76
N LEU A 13 -15.94 6.22 -37.96
CA LEU A 13 -17.23 5.72 -38.44
C LEU A 13 -18.13 6.82 -39.00
N SER A 14 -18.02 8.06 -38.48
CA SER A 14 -18.79 9.21 -38.99
C SER A 14 -18.34 9.69 -40.38
N GLN A 15 -17.15 9.29 -40.82
CA GLN A 15 -16.52 9.77 -42.06
C GLN A 15 -16.48 8.71 -43.16
N VAL A 16 -16.91 7.47 -42.89
CA VAL A 16 -16.89 6.38 -43.85
C VAL A 16 -18.27 6.21 -44.45
N THR A 17 -18.37 6.29 -45.77
CA THR A 17 -19.65 6.18 -46.48
C THR A 17 -19.97 4.73 -46.89
N HIS A 18 -18.96 3.87 -46.96
CA HIS A 18 -19.08 2.50 -47.45
C HIS A 18 -19.35 1.49 -46.32
N GLU A 19 -20.48 0.77 -46.36
CA GLU A 19 -20.92 -0.16 -45.31
C GLU A 19 -19.88 -1.24 -44.95
N TRP A 20 -19.18 -1.78 -45.94
CA TRP A 20 -18.14 -2.80 -45.69
C TRP A 20 -16.90 -2.23 -45.00
N LEU A 21 -16.60 -0.94 -45.21
CA LEU A 21 -15.44 -0.30 -44.59
C LEU A 21 -15.75 0.13 -43.15
N ILE A 22 -17.01 0.44 -42.84
CA ILE A 22 -17.51 0.60 -41.46
C ILE A 22 -17.23 -0.70 -40.66
N VAL A 23 -17.57 -1.86 -41.23
CA VAL A 23 -17.27 -3.17 -40.62
C VAL A 23 -15.77 -3.37 -40.42
N GLY A 24 -14.95 -2.98 -41.41
CA GLY A 24 -13.49 -3.03 -41.32
C GLY A 24 -12.91 -2.16 -40.18
N VAL A 25 -13.38 -0.92 -40.05
CA VAL A 25 -12.98 0.02 -38.98
C VAL A 25 -13.35 -0.53 -37.60
N ILE A 26 -14.56 -1.08 -37.44
CA ILE A 26 -15.00 -1.71 -36.20
C ILE A 26 -14.10 -2.92 -35.90
N ALA A 27 -13.86 -3.78 -36.89
CA ALA A 27 -13.02 -4.96 -36.75
C ALA A 27 -11.57 -4.63 -36.36
N ALA A 28 -11.01 -3.51 -36.84
CA ALA A 28 -9.69 -3.03 -36.46
C ALA A 28 -9.66 -2.37 -35.07
N THR A 29 -10.74 -1.71 -34.68
CA THR A 29 -10.85 -1.01 -33.38
C THR A 29 -10.82 -1.98 -32.20
N ILE A 30 -11.47 -3.14 -32.32
CA ILE A 30 -11.57 -4.14 -31.25
C ILE A 30 -10.18 -4.62 -30.78
N PRO A 31 -9.29 -5.15 -31.65
CA PRO A 31 -7.96 -5.58 -31.24
C PRO A 31 -7.06 -4.43 -30.84
N VAL A 32 -7.18 -3.23 -31.43
CA VAL A 32 -6.45 -2.04 -30.99
C VAL A 32 -6.85 -1.64 -29.57
N THR A 33 -8.14 -1.64 -29.26
CA THR A 33 -8.64 -1.32 -27.91
C THR A 33 -8.19 -2.39 -26.90
N ALA A 34 -8.28 -3.67 -27.26
CA ALA A 34 -7.76 -4.75 -26.43
C ALA A 34 -6.25 -4.60 -26.19
N LEU A 35 -5.47 -4.29 -27.22
CA LEU A 35 -4.03 -4.07 -27.15
C LEU A 35 -3.68 -2.88 -26.22
N VAL A 36 -4.45 -1.80 -26.29
CA VAL A 36 -4.33 -0.64 -25.40
C VAL A 36 -4.67 -0.99 -23.95
N CYS A 37 -5.67 -1.85 -23.70
CA CYS A 37 -5.97 -2.34 -22.36
C CYS A 37 -4.83 -3.20 -21.78
N PHE A 38 -4.10 -3.91 -22.63
CA PHE A 38 -2.91 -4.66 -22.23
C PHE A 38 -1.67 -3.80 -22.05
N TRP A 39 -1.73 -2.47 -22.15
CA TRP A 39 -0.56 -1.59 -22.09
C TRP A 39 0.33 -1.79 -20.85
N GLU A 40 -0.26 -1.99 -19.68
CA GLU A 40 0.47 -2.20 -18.42
C GLU A 40 1.11 -3.59 -18.32
N ARG A 41 0.67 -4.53 -19.17
CA ARG A 41 1.15 -5.90 -19.22
C ARG A 41 1.89 -6.13 -20.54
N ARG A 42 2.62 -7.25 -20.65
CA ARG A 42 3.09 -7.67 -21.98
C ARG A 42 1.89 -8.20 -22.74
N ALA A 43 1.36 -7.42 -23.67
CA ALA A 43 0.31 -7.92 -24.55
C ALA A 43 0.85 -9.10 -25.37
N PRO A 44 -0.01 -10.08 -25.70
CA PRO A 44 0.42 -11.18 -26.53
C PRO A 44 0.76 -10.68 -27.94
N ILE A 45 1.89 -11.15 -28.48
CA ILE A 45 2.42 -10.70 -29.78
C ILE A 45 1.40 -10.90 -30.91
N TRP A 46 0.62 -11.98 -30.87
CA TRP A 46 -0.42 -12.26 -31.88
C TRP A 46 -1.48 -11.15 -31.95
N LEU A 47 -1.85 -10.55 -30.81
CA LEU A 47 -2.84 -9.47 -30.75
C LEU A 47 -2.29 -8.19 -31.37
N ALA A 48 -1.01 -7.92 -31.16
CA ALA A 48 -0.33 -6.76 -31.74
C ALA A 48 -0.16 -6.91 -33.26
N ILE A 49 0.18 -8.12 -33.74
CA ILE A 49 0.21 -8.45 -35.17
C ILE A 49 -1.19 -8.27 -35.78
N LEU A 50 -2.21 -8.81 -35.13
CA LEU A 50 -3.61 -8.71 -35.58
C LEU A 50 -4.09 -7.26 -35.67
N ALA A 51 -3.87 -6.47 -34.62
CA ALA A 51 -4.23 -5.05 -34.59
C ALA A 51 -3.52 -4.24 -35.70
N THR A 52 -2.24 -4.51 -35.91
CA THR A 52 -1.44 -3.83 -36.94
C THR A 52 -1.90 -4.23 -38.33
N ALA A 53 -2.15 -5.52 -38.57
CA ALA A 53 -2.60 -6.04 -39.86
C ALA A 53 -3.98 -5.49 -40.23
N LEU A 54 -4.96 -5.54 -39.32
CA LEU A 54 -6.30 -5.01 -39.56
C LEU A 54 -6.29 -3.50 -39.79
N SER A 55 -5.55 -2.74 -38.97
CA SER A 55 -5.43 -1.29 -39.15
C SER A 55 -4.74 -0.93 -40.46
N SER A 56 -3.77 -1.75 -40.89
CA SER A 56 -3.11 -1.61 -42.20
C SER A 56 -4.09 -1.83 -43.35
N VAL A 57 -4.90 -2.89 -43.31
CA VAL A 57 -5.91 -3.16 -44.34
C VAL A 57 -6.93 -2.03 -44.44
N VAL A 58 -7.44 -1.56 -43.29
CA VAL A 58 -8.37 -0.42 -43.24
C VAL A 58 -7.74 0.84 -43.82
N TRP A 59 -6.47 1.11 -43.48
CA TRP A 59 -5.73 2.26 -43.99
C TRP A 59 -5.60 2.25 -45.53
N TRP A 60 -5.18 1.12 -46.09
CA TRP A 60 -5.07 0.96 -47.54
C TRP A 60 -6.42 1.11 -48.24
N ALA A 61 -7.48 0.54 -47.66
CA ALA A 61 -8.83 0.65 -48.19
C ALA A 61 -9.33 2.11 -48.20
N THR A 62 -9.11 2.87 -47.12
CA THR A 62 -9.51 4.29 -47.08
C THR A 62 -8.76 5.15 -48.09
N VAL A 63 -7.46 4.88 -48.29
CA VAL A 63 -6.67 5.60 -49.30
C VAL A 63 -7.22 5.32 -50.71
N ALA A 64 -7.52 4.05 -51.02
CA ALA A 64 -8.05 3.65 -52.32
C ALA A 64 -9.40 4.31 -52.64
N LEU A 65 -10.27 4.43 -51.64
CA LEU A 65 -11.60 5.03 -51.71
C LEU A 65 -11.63 6.56 -51.52
N GLN A 66 -10.49 7.19 -51.25
CA GLN A 66 -10.37 8.64 -51.01
C GLN A 66 -11.15 9.13 -49.77
N GLU A 67 -11.38 8.25 -48.80
CA GLU A 67 -12.01 8.57 -47.51
C GLU A 67 -10.96 9.16 -46.54
N LEU A 68 -11.30 10.17 -45.73
CA LEU A 68 -10.36 10.95 -44.89
C LEU A 68 -9.26 10.13 -44.17
N GLY A 69 -8.06 10.72 -44.10
CA GLY A 69 -6.85 10.08 -43.58
C GLY A 69 -6.84 9.70 -42.08
N VAL A 70 -7.95 9.85 -41.35
CA VAL A 70 -8.04 9.70 -39.89
C VAL A 70 -7.89 8.23 -39.44
N THR A 71 -8.17 7.27 -40.32
CA THR A 71 -7.99 5.83 -40.05
C THR A 71 -6.52 5.42 -39.82
N SER A 72 -5.57 6.22 -40.30
CA SER A 72 -4.13 6.05 -39.99
C SER A 72 -3.82 6.15 -38.48
N LEU A 73 -4.71 6.76 -37.70
CA LEU A 73 -4.60 6.83 -36.24
C LEU A 73 -4.67 5.45 -35.59
N LEU A 74 -5.51 4.54 -36.09
CA LEU A 74 -5.59 3.15 -35.59
C LEU A 74 -4.26 2.42 -35.79
N LEU A 75 -3.62 2.63 -36.94
CA LEU A 75 -2.30 2.11 -37.24
C LEU A 75 -1.24 2.74 -36.31
N GLY A 76 -1.28 4.06 -36.12
CA GLY A 76 -0.42 4.76 -35.17
C GLY A 76 -0.59 4.26 -33.73
N MET A 77 -1.80 3.90 -33.32
CA MET A 77 -2.06 3.30 -32.02
C MET A 77 -1.47 1.90 -31.92
N ALA A 78 -1.68 1.03 -32.90
CA ALA A 78 -1.10 -0.32 -32.91
C ALA A 78 0.43 -0.30 -32.83
N VAL A 79 1.08 0.56 -33.64
CA VAL A 79 2.55 0.74 -33.61
C VAL A 79 3.00 1.36 -32.28
N GLY A 80 2.27 2.34 -31.76
CA GLY A 80 2.55 2.98 -30.48
C GLY A 80 2.60 1.99 -29.31
N VAL A 81 1.65 1.04 -29.24
CA VAL A 81 1.67 -0.01 -28.20
C VAL A 81 2.79 -1.04 -28.42
N LEU A 82 3.13 -1.38 -29.67
CA LEU A 82 4.27 -2.26 -29.95
C LEU A 82 5.60 -1.67 -29.45
N LEU A 83 5.80 -0.37 -29.65
CA LEU A 83 7.00 0.34 -29.18
C LEU A 83 7.14 0.31 -27.66
N THR A 84 6.03 0.24 -26.92
CA THR A 84 6.08 0.21 -25.46
C THR A 84 6.31 -1.18 -24.88
N GLN A 85 6.06 -2.22 -25.66
CA GLN A 85 6.41 -3.59 -25.28
C GLN A 85 7.91 -3.89 -25.44
N THR A 86 8.60 -3.14 -26.29
CA THR A 86 10.06 -3.28 -26.45
C THR A 86 10.82 -2.62 -25.29
N ALA A 87 11.95 -3.22 -24.89
CA ALA A 87 12.80 -2.67 -23.82
C ALA A 87 13.38 -1.30 -24.18
N LYS A 88 13.69 -1.08 -25.46
CA LYS A 88 14.16 0.19 -26.03
C LYS A 88 13.28 0.57 -27.20
N VAL A 89 13.00 1.85 -27.36
CA VAL A 89 12.30 2.37 -28.54
C VAL A 89 13.11 2.02 -29.77
N ASN A 90 12.55 1.17 -30.64
CA ASN A 90 13.23 0.74 -31.85
C ASN A 90 12.90 1.72 -32.98
N PRO A 91 13.89 2.50 -33.49
CA PRO A 91 13.65 3.48 -34.55
C PRO A 91 13.20 2.82 -35.85
N PHE A 92 13.54 1.55 -36.10
CA PHE A 92 13.09 0.83 -37.29
C PHE A 92 11.57 0.60 -37.30
N LEU A 93 10.96 0.34 -36.14
CA LEU A 93 9.51 0.18 -36.03
C LEU A 93 8.76 1.49 -36.27
N LEU A 94 9.32 2.61 -35.80
CA LEU A 94 8.81 3.96 -36.07
C LEU A 94 8.87 4.29 -37.57
N LEU A 95 10.02 4.05 -38.20
CA LEU A 95 10.22 4.32 -39.62
C LEU A 95 9.38 3.39 -40.50
N ALA A 96 9.25 2.11 -40.14
CA ALA A 96 8.40 1.16 -40.84
C ALA A 96 6.92 1.56 -40.77
N GLY A 97 6.44 1.97 -39.60
CA GLY A 97 5.07 2.47 -39.43
C GLY A 97 4.81 3.75 -40.24
N LEU A 98 5.75 4.70 -40.21
CA LEU A 98 5.67 5.91 -41.04
C LEU A 98 5.67 5.58 -42.53
N GLY A 99 6.54 4.67 -42.98
CA GLY A 99 6.55 4.18 -44.36
C GLY A 99 5.21 3.56 -44.77
N PHE A 100 4.56 2.85 -43.86
CA PHE A 100 3.24 2.26 -44.09
C PHE A 100 2.10 3.29 -44.17
N VAL A 101 2.27 4.46 -43.54
CA VAL A 101 1.35 5.59 -43.69
C VAL A 101 1.56 6.29 -45.03
N VAL A 102 2.81 6.52 -45.42
CA VAL A 102 3.16 7.31 -46.62
C VAL A 102 3.01 6.51 -47.92
N ALA A 103 3.40 5.23 -47.94
CA ALA A 103 3.46 4.42 -49.17
C ALA A 103 2.12 4.29 -49.91
N PRO A 104 0.96 4.04 -49.25
CA PRO A 104 -0.32 3.92 -49.95
C PRO A 104 -0.71 5.23 -50.65
N VAL A 105 -0.43 6.37 -50.01
CA VAL A 105 -0.70 7.69 -50.56
C VAL A 105 0.20 7.98 -51.76
N GLY A 106 1.49 7.64 -51.66
CA GLY A 106 2.43 7.77 -52.78
C GLY A 106 2.05 6.91 -53.98
N ILE A 107 1.63 5.66 -53.75
CA ILE A 107 1.14 4.78 -54.81
C ILE A 107 -0.14 5.34 -55.44
N ALA A 108 -1.09 5.81 -54.62
CA ALA A 108 -2.33 6.40 -55.11
C ALA A 108 -2.08 7.67 -55.94
N ALA A 109 -1.10 8.48 -55.56
CA ALA A 109 -0.67 9.67 -56.31
C ALA A 109 -0.08 9.32 -57.69
N LEU A 110 0.59 8.18 -57.85
CA LEU A 110 1.08 7.72 -59.14
C LEU A 110 -0.06 7.25 -60.06
N VAL A 111 -1.09 6.61 -59.49
CA VAL A 111 -2.26 6.12 -60.25
C VAL A 111 -3.20 7.27 -60.62
N ARG A 112 -3.29 8.31 -59.77
CA ARG A 112 -4.20 9.45 -59.92
C ARG A 112 -3.43 10.77 -59.72
N PRO A 113 -2.65 11.21 -60.73
CA PRO A 113 -1.83 12.41 -60.62
C PRO A 113 -2.63 13.72 -60.62
N GLU A 114 -3.86 13.69 -61.14
CA GLU A 114 -4.77 14.86 -61.21
C GLU A 114 -5.33 15.27 -59.83
N GLN A 115 -5.21 14.40 -58.83
CA GLN A 115 -5.77 14.61 -57.50
C GLN A 115 -4.74 15.21 -56.54
N ASP A 116 -5.18 16.19 -55.74
CA ASP A 116 -4.36 16.72 -54.66
C ASP A 116 -4.36 15.78 -53.44
N TRP A 117 -3.21 15.14 -53.20
CA TRP A 117 -2.98 14.22 -52.08
C TRP A 117 -2.36 14.90 -50.86
N THR A 118 -2.07 16.21 -50.92
CA THR A 118 -1.34 16.94 -49.87
C THR A 118 -2.11 16.93 -48.54
N ALA A 119 -3.39 17.28 -48.57
CA ALA A 119 -4.26 17.27 -47.40
C ALA A 119 -4.39 15.87 -46.79
N TYR A 120 -4.44 14.84 -47.64
CA TYR A 120 -4.53 13.44 -47.22
C TYR A 120 -3.28 12.99 -46.47
N LEU A 121 -2.11 13.23 -47.08
CA LEU A 121 -0.82 12.89 -46.50
C LEU A 121 -0.59 13.65 -45.20
N LEU A 122 -0.94 14.93 -45.14
CA LEU A 122 -0.78 15.76 -43.95
C LEU A 122 -1.64 15.23 -42.79
N THR A 123 -2.93 15.00 -43.04
CA THR A 123 -3.87 14.52 -42.02
C THR A 123 -3.43 13.17 -41.47
N ALA A 124 -3.02 12.25 -42.35
CA ALA A 124 -2.56 10.93 -41.96
C ALA A 124 -1.25 10.96 -41.16
N SER A 125 -0.29 11.78 -41.61
CA SER A 125 1.02 11.91 -40.95
C SER A 125 0.87 12.54 -39.56
N VAL A 126 0.02 13.55 -39.42
CA VAL A 126 -0.29 14.18 -38.12
C VAL A 126 -1.00 13.20 -37.20
N ALA A 127 -2.05 12.51 -37.68
CA ALA A 127 -2.78 11.54 -36.90
C ALA A 127 -1.88 10.41 -36.37
N TYR A 128 -1.00 9.87 -37.23
CA TYR A 128 0.01 8.89 -36.84
C TYR A 128 0.99 9.43 -35.81
N ALA A 129 1.56 10.62 -36.03
CA ALA A 129 2.53 11.24 -35.14
C ALA A 129 1.93 11.54 -33.74
N VAL A 130 0.69 12.03 -33.68
CA VAL A 130 -0.04 12.25 -32.43
C VAL A 130 -0.25 10.94 -31.68
N ALA A 131 -0.71 9.89 -32.36
CA ALA A 131 -0.94 8.59 -31.73
C ALA A 131 0.35 8.02 -31.13
N VAL A 132 1.41 7.94 -31.92
CA VAL A 132 2.72 7.46 -31.46
C VAL A 132 3.28 8.34 -30.35
N GLY A 133 3.19 9.67 -30.48
CA GLY A 133 3.68 10.62 -29.49
C GLY A 133 3.01 10.48 -28.12
N LEU A 134 1.68 10.31 -28.08
CA LEU A 134 0.94 10.06 -26.84
C LEU A 134 1.41 8.77 -26.16
N PHE A 135 1.70 7.73 -26.94
CA PHE A 135 2.20 6.46 -26.42
C PHE A 135 3.64 6.55 -25.92
N LEU A 136 4.52 7.28 -26.60
CA LEU A 136 5.87 7.55 -26.11
C LEU A 136 5.87 8.39 -24.83
N LEU A 137 5.01 9.41 -24.75
CA LEU A 137 4.84 10.22 -23.54
C LEU A 137 4.33 9.36 -22.38
N ASN A 138 3.32 8.53 -22.63
CA ASN A 138 2.77 7.63 -21.63
C ASN A 138 3.81 6.59 -21.15
N ARG A 139 4.68 6.11 -22.03
CA ARG A 139 5.81 5.25 -21.64
C ARG A 139 6.77 5.99 -20.71
N TYR A 140 7.12 7.23 -21.07
CA TYR A 140 8.04 8.04 -20.30
C TYR A 140 7.51 8.32 -18.89
N THR A 141 6.24 8.73 -18.78
CA THR A 141 5.59 8.98 -17.48
C THR A 141 5.49 7.72 -16.64
N TRP A 142 5.18 6.57 -17.25
CA TRP A 142 5.11 5.29 -16.54
C TRP A 142 6.47 4.86 -15.98
N ASN A 143 7.53 4.93 -16.78
CA ASN A 143 8.88 4.60 -16.32
C ASN A 143 9.33 5.51 -15.18
N ARG A 144 9.02 6.81 -15.28
CA ARG A 144 9.28 7.79 -14.21
C ARG A 144 8.51 7.47 -12.94
N TYR A 145 7.25 7.07 -13.06
CA TYR A 145 6.44 6.66 -11.91
C TYR A 145 7.06 5.45 -11.19
N LEU A 146 7.50 4.44 -11.95
CA LEU A 146 8.17 3.25 -11.38
C LEU A 146 9.51 3.61 -10.70
N GLU A 147 10.31 4.50 -11.29
CA GLU A 147 11.55 4.99 -10.69
C GLU A 147 11.27 5.70 -9.35
N ILE A 148 10.24 6.55 -9.30
CA ILE A 148 9.83 7.26 -8.08
C ILE A 148 9.33 6.29 -7.01
N ASP A 149 8.51 5.30 -7.38
CA ASP A 149 8.00 4.31 -6.44
C ASP A 149 9.13 3.46 -5.84
N ALA A 150 10.09 3.04 -6.67
CA ALA A 150 11.29 2.35 -6.21
C ALA A 150 12.11 3.21 -5.25
N ALA A 151 12.37 4.48 -5.60
CA ALA A 151 13.10 5.40 -4.74
C ALA A 151 12.40 5.66 -3.41
N ARG A 152 11.05 5.75 -3.39
CA ARG A 152 10.26 5.90 -2.16
C ARG A 152 10.40 4.70 -1.25
N ARG A 153 10.36 3.48 -1.79
CA ARG A 153 10.56 2.23 -1.02
C ARG A 153 11.95 2.20 -0.39
N THR A 154 13.00 2.46 -1.18
CA THR A 154 14.38 2.51 -0.67
C THR A 154 14.56 3.63 0.37
N GLY A 155 13.92 4.78 0.17
CA GLY A 155 13.95 5.88 1.13
C GLY A 155 13.28 5.53 2.47
N ALA A 156 12.15 4.82 2.44
CA ALA A 156 11.47 4.35 3.64
C ALA A 156 12.31 3.32 4.42
N GLU A 157 12.95 2.37 3.71
CA GLU A 157 13.85 1.40 4.32
C GLU A 157 15.07 2.07 4.96
N LEU A 158 15.66 3.06 4.29
CA LEU A 158 16.79 3.82 4.81
C LEU A 158 16.39 4.64 6.05
N ALA A 159 15.22 5.27 6.05
CA ALA A 159 14.73 6.02 7.21
C ALA A 159 14.54 5.11 8.44
N VAL A 160 13.99 3.91 8.25
CA VAL A 160 13.88 2.91 9.33
C VAL A 160 15.26 2.46 9.82
N ALA A 161 16.22 2.23 8.92
CA ALA A 161 17.58 1.85 9.29
C ALA A 161 18.30 2.97 10.06
N GLN A 162 18.13 4.23 9.65
CA GLN A 162 18.68 5.40 10.34
C GLN A 162 18.07 5.55 11.74
N GLU A 163 16.76 5.34 11.87
CA GLU A 163 16.09 5.38 13.17
C GLU A 163 16.61 4.28 14.11
N ARG A 164 16.80 3.06 13.58
CA ARG A 164 17.42 1.95 14.33
C ARG A 164 18.85 2.26 14.76
N TYR A 165 19.64 2.91 13.89
CA TYR A 165 21.01 3.29 14.22
C TYR A 165 21.05 4.38 15.29
N ARG A 166 20.19 5.41 15.17
CA ARG A 166 20.04 6.45 16.20
C ARG A 166 19.65 5.83 17.55
N PHE A 167 18.65 4.95 17.55
CA PHE A 167 18.22 4.25 18.75
C PHE A 167 19.33 3.40 19.39
N ALA A 168 20.13 2.70 18.57
CA ALA A 168 21.28 1.94 19.06
C ALA A 168 22.37 2.85 19.66
N ALA A 169 22.61 4.03 19.07
CA ALA A 169 23.55 5.01 19.59
C ALA A 169 23.06 5.60 20.94
N ASP A 170 21.79 6.01 21.03
CA ASP A 170 21.20 6.51 22.28
C ASP A 170 21.25 5.45 23.39
N LEU A 171 21.02 4.18 23.05
CA LEU A 171 21.16 3.06 23.99
C LEU A 171 22.61 2.88 24.46
N HIS A 172 23.58 3.01 23.55
CA HIS A 172 25.00 2.91 23.89
C HIS A 172 25.44 4.03 24.84
N ASP A 173 24.95 5.26 24.64
CA ASP A 173 25.28 6.41 25.48
C ASP A 173 24.73 6.25 26.91
N ILE A 174 23.49 5.74 27.05
CA ILE A 174 22.90 5.43 28.35
C ILE A 174 23.69 4.33 29.06
N GLN A 175 24.07 3.26 28.35
CA GLN A 175 24.89 2.19 28.91
C GLN A 175 26.28 2.69 29.33
N GLY A 176 26.90 3.57 28.55
CA GLY A 176 28.20 4.16 28.84
C GLY A 176 28.21 4.96 30.15
N HIS A 177 27.16 5.75 30.41
CA HIS A 177 27.03 6.50 31.66
C HIS A 177 26.91 5.58 32.88
N THR A 178 26.06 4.55 32.81
CA THR A 178 25.87 3.62 33.93
C THR A 178 27.13 2.82 34.23
N LEU A 179 27.86 2.36 33.21
CA LEU A 179 29.14 1.68 33.39
C LEU A 179 30.18 2.58 34.07
N HIS A 180 30.15 3.89 33.79
CA HIS A 180 31.04 4.85 34.45
C HIS A 180 30.71 5.01 35.94
N VAL A 181 29.44 5.17 36.30
CA VAL A 181 28.99 5.24 37.70
C VAL A 181 29.29 3.94 38.45
N LEU A 182 29.09 2.79 37.80
CA LEU A 182 29.41 1.48 38.35
C LEU A 182 30.90 1.35 38.66
N ARG A 183 31.77 1.77 37.73
CA ARG A 183 33.24 1.80 37.94
C ARG A 183 33.62 2.68 39.13
N LEU A 184 33.00 3.85 39.28
CA LEU A 184 33.29 4.76 40.39
C LEU A 184 32.85 4.15 41.74
N LYS A 185 31.66 3.52 41.80
CA LYS A 185 31.17 2.87 43.03
C LYS A 185 32.01 1.66 43.43
N THR A 186 32.45 0.83 42.48
CA THR A 186 33.33 -0.31 42.78
C THR A 186 34.71 0.14 43.24
N GLN A 187 35.28 1.21 42.64
CA GLN A 187 36.53 1.82 43.12
C GLN A 187 36.41 2.41 44.53
N LEU A 188 35.24 2.98 44.87
CA LEU A 188 35.01 3.55 46.21
C LEU A 188 34.83 2.45 47.27
N ALA A 189 34.10 1.37 46.93
CA ALA A 189 33.96 0.21 47.79
C ALA A 189 35.31 -0.48 48.09
N ASP A 190 36.16 -0.64 47.06
CA ASP A 190 37.50 -1.23 47.20
C ASP A 190 38.39 -0.40 48.16
N LYS A 191 38.35 0.93 48.06
CA LYS A 191 39.08 1.82 48.97
C LYS A 191 38.56 1.82 50.41
N LEU A 192 37.29 1.48 50.62
CA LEU A 192 36.64 1.52 51.93
C LEU A 192 36.64 0.16 52.64
N ILE A 193 36.96 -0.94 51.95
CA ILE A 193 36.76 -2.31 52.45
C ILE A 193 37.49 -2.58 53.77
N ASP A 194 38.69 -2.00 53.95
CA ASP A 194 39.50 -2.15 55.17
C ASP A 194 39.22 -1.05 56.21
N ARG A 195 38.62 0.07 55.79
CA ARG A 195 38.55 1.32 56.58
C ARG A 195 37.16 1.61 57.12
N ASP A 196 36.13 1.33 56.33
CA ASP A 196 34.71 1.40 56.67
C ASP A 196 33.95 0.30 55.89
N PRO A 197 33.92 -0.93 56.44
CA PRO A 197 33.30 -2.07 55.78
C PRO A 197 31.79 -1.86 55.55
N ALA A 198 31.12 -1.12 56.44
CA ALA A 198 29.69 -0.85 56.33
C ALA A 198 29.39 0.05 55.13
N ALA A 199 30.17 1.12 54.94
CA ALA A 199 30.05 1.98 53.76
C ALA A 199 30.45 1.25 52.46
N ALA A 200 31.47 0.39 52.50
CA ALA A 200 31.85 -0.45 51.36
C ALA A 200 30.71 -1.38 50.91
N HIS A 201 30.05 -2.06 51.87
CA HIS A 201 28.90 -2.92 51.58
C HIS A 201 27.71 -2.14 51.02
N ALA A 202 27.44 -0.93 51.52
CA ALA A 202 26.37 -0.08 51.00
C ALA A 202 26.61 0.29 49.52
N HIS A 203 27.83 0.69 49.16
CA HIS A 203 28.17 1.02 47.77
C HIS A 203 28.13 -0.19 46.82
N LEU A 204 28.48 -1.39 47.30
CA LEU A 204 28.32 -2.63 46.53
C LEU A 204 26.85 -3.00 46.32
N ALA A 205 26.00 -2.81 47.33
CA ALA A 205 24.56 -3.04 47.20
C ALA A 205 23.91 -2.07 46.20
N GLU A 206 24.27 -0.79 46.25
CA GLU A 206 23.84 0.22 45.27
C GLU A 206 24.32 -0.12 43.84
N ALA A 207 25.56 -0.60 43.69
CA ALA A 207 26.09 -1.06 42.41
C ALA A 207 25.32 -2.27 41.86
N GLN A 208 24.96 -3.25 42.70
CA GLN A 208 24.14 -4.40 42.30
C GLN A 208 22.71 -4.00 41.92
N ALA A 209 22.09 -3.06 42.64
CA ALA A 209 20.79 -2.51 42.27
C ALA A 209 20.84 -1.81 40.91
N LEU A 210 21.86 -0.96 40.68
CA LEU A 210 22.05 -0.23 39.43
C LEU A 210 22.28 -1.18 38.23
N ILE A 211 23.04 -2.27 38.42
CA ILE A 211 23.23 -3.32 37.39
C ILE A 211 21.88 -3.99 37.07
N SER A 212 21.11 -4.36 38.10
CA SER A 212 19.84 -5.06 37.93
C SER A 212 18.81 -4.21 37.20
N GLU A 213 18.71 -2.94 37.58
CA GLU A 213 17.84 -1.94 36.92
C GLU A 213 18.24 -1.73 35.45
N THR A 214 19.54 -1.62 35.18
CA THR A 214 20.04 -1.38 33.81
C THR A 214 19.86 -2.60 32.91
N LEU A 215 20.02 -3.82 33.43
CA LEU A 215 19.74 -5.06 32.71
C LEU A 215 18.23 -5.20 32.40
N ALA A 216 17.36 -4.83 33.34
CA ALA A 216 15.92 -4.81 33.13
C ALA A 216 15.51 -3.80 32.05
N ASN A 217 16.01 -2.57 32.14
CA ASN A 217 15.75 -1.51 31.15
C ASN A 217 16.29 -1.87 29.76
N THR A 218 17.50 -2.45 29.68
CA THR A 218 18.09 -2.87 28.40
C THR A 218 17.31 -4.02 27.76
N ARG A 219 16.83 -5.00 28.55
CA ARG A 219 15.98 -6.09 28.03
C ARG A 219 14.64 -5.57 27.51
N SER A 220 14.01 -4.64 28.24
CA SER A 220 12.76 -3.99 27.83
C SER A 220 12.92 -3.23 26.50
N LEU A 221 14.05 -2.55 26.30
CA LEU A 221 14.32 -1.76 25.11
C LEU A 221 14.82 -2.60 23.90
N ALA A 222 15.65 -3.61 24.12
CA ALA A 222 16.30 -4.39 23.05
C ALA A 222 15.36 -5.39 22.36
N PHE A 223 14.40 -5.95 23.08
CA PHE A 223 13.50 -6.96 22.53
C PHE A 223 12.16 -6.38 22.05
N GLY A 224 11.86 -5.11 22.34
CA GLY A 224 10.53 -4.54 22.08
C GLY A 224 9.39 -5.34 22.73
N GLU A 225 9.73 -6.30 23.60
CA GLU A 225 8.83 -7.16 24.33
C GLU A 225 8.21 -6.33 25.45
N ARG A 226 7.20 -5.54 25.07
CA ARG A 226 6.05 -5.41 25.96
C ARG A 226 5.43 -6.80 26.01
N HIS A 227 5.86 -7.65 26.94
CA HIS A 227 4.96 -8.70 27.42
C HIS A 227 3.71 -7.97 27.91
N LEU A 228 2.67 -7.93 27.06
CA LEU A 228 1.40 -7.34 27.39
C LEU A 228 0.75 -8.30 28.39
N VAL A 229 0.96 -8.01 29.67
CA VAL A 229 0.35 -8.75 30.77
C VAL A 229 -1.03 -8.15 31.02
N VAL A 230 -2.07 -8.97 31.12
CA VAL A 230 -3.45 -8.51 31.33
C VAL A 230 -3.56 -7.62 32.57
N ALA A 231 -2.87 -7.98 33.66
CA ALA A 231 -2.85 -7.21 34.89
C ALA A 231 -2.32 -5.77 34.69
N THR A 232 -1.25 -5.61 33.89
CA THR A 232 -0.66 -4.30 33.62
C THR A 232 -1.56 -3.44 32.73
N GLU A 233 -2.15 -4.02 31.67
CA GLU A 233 -3.07 -3.26 30.82
C GLU A 233 -4.39 -2.91 31.55
N LEU A 234 -4.84 -3.74 32.50
CA LEU A 234 -5.99 -3.41 33.35
C LEU A 234 -5.70 -2.26 34.33
N ALA A 235 -4.53 -2.25 34.97
CA ALA A 235 -4.12 -1.15 35.83
C ALA A 235 -4.07 0.18 35.03
N ASN A 236 -3.46 0.15 33.84
CA ASN A 236 -3.43 1.30 32.93
C ASN A 236 -4.84 1.74 32.50
N ALA A 237 -5.73 0.79 32.20
CA ALA A 237 -7.11 1.10 31.83
C ALA A 237 -7.86 1.78 32.98
N GLN A 238 -7.70 1.29 34.22
CA GLN A 238 -8.31 1.89 35.41
C GLN A 238 -7.82 3.33 35.63
N GLU A 239 -6.52 3.60 35.47
CA GLU A 239 -5.97 4.96 35.58
C GLU A 239 -6.54 5.90 34.50
N LEU A 240 -6.64 5.43 33.26
CA LEU A 240 -7.21 6.21 32.16
C LEU A 240 -8.71 6.49 32.35
N PHE A 241 -9.47 5.50 32.83
CA PHE A 241 -10.89 5.68 33.15
C PHE A 241 -11.08 6.65 34.32
N ALA A 242 -10.27 6.54 35.38
CA ALA A 242 -10.30 7.46 36.50
C ALA A 242 -9.99 8.91 36.06
N ALA A 243 -8.98 9.10 35.21
CA ALA A 243 -8.64 10.41 34.64
C ALA A 243 -9.77 11.00 33.76
N ALA A 244 -10.58 10.13 33.13
CA ALA A 244 -11.76 10.51 32.35
C ALA A 244 -13.05 10.65 33.19
N GLY A 245 -13.00 10.41 34.50
CA GLY A 245 -14.18 10.45 35.39
C GLY A 245 -15.12 9.25 35.27
N ILE A 246 -14.64 8.12 34.73
CA ILE A 246 -15.40 6.89 34.50
C ILE A 246 -15.10 5.90 35.65
N ARG A 247 -16.14 5.33 36.27
CA ARG A 247 -15.97 4.28 37.29
C ARG A 247 -15.64 2.95 36.64
N CYS A 248 -14.53 2.33 37.02
CA CYS A 248 -14.13 1.01 36.51
C CYS A 248 -14.12 -0.04 37.64
N THR A 249 -14.94 -1.08 37.51
CA THR A 249 -14.97 -2.22 38.44
C THR A 249 -14.33 -3.43 37.77
N VAL A 250 -13.40 -4.09 38.45
CA VAL A 250 -12.76 -5.33 37.98
C VAL A 250 -13.16 -6.47 38.91
N GLU A 251 -13.74 -7.53 38.35
CA GLU A 251 -14.20 -8.71 39.06
C GLU A 251 -13.44 -9.95 38.59
N GLY A 252 -12.95 -10.76 39.53
CA GLY A 252 -12.22 -11.99 39.25
C GLY A 252 -10.74 -11.79 38.96
N SER A 253 -10.08 -12.88 38.55
CA SER A 253 -8.66 -12.90 38.19
C SER A 253 -8.43 -13.90 37.07
N MET A 254 -7.54 -13.58 36.14
CA MET A 254 -7.10 -14.51 35.11
C MET A 254 -5.71 -15.05 35.49
N PRO A 255 -5.53 -16.38 35.64
CA PRO A 255 -4.19 -16.95 35.81
C PRO A 255 -3.35 -16.70 34.55
N ALA A 256 -2.03 -16.62 34.72
CA ALA A 256 -1.13 -16.45 33.57
C ALA A 256 -1.28 -17.63 32.61
N THR A 257 -1.65 -17.34 31.36
CA THR A 257 -1.80 -18.34 30.30
C THR A 257 -0.86 -18.01 29.13
N PRO A 258 -0.54 -18.97 28.24
CA PRO A 258 0.22 -18.69 27.02
C PRO A 258 -0.42 -17.62 26.10
N ASN A 259 -1.71 -17.32 26.29
CA ASN A 259 -2.49 -16.38 25.50
C ASN A 259 -2.71 -15.02 26.19
N ASP A 260 -1.99 -14.72 27.28
CA ASP A 260 -2.11 -13.48 28.06
C ASP A 260 -2.00 -12.21 27.19
N GLU A 261 -1.12 -12.24 26.17
CA GLU A 261 -0.94 -11.13 25.23
C GLU A 261 -2.22 -10.80 24.44
N LEU A 262 -3.00 -11.82 24.03
CA LEU A 262 -4.23 -11.62 23.27
C LEU A 262 -5.31 -10.96 24.14
N PHE A 263 -5.44 -11.39 25.39
CA PHE A 263 -6.37 -10.78 26.33
C PHE A 263 -5.96 -9.35 26.69
N ALA A 264 -4.67 -9.09 26.87
CA ALA A 264 -4.17 -7.74 27.15
C ALA A 264 -4.40 -6.77 25.97
N LEU A 265 -4.28 -7.25 24.73
CA LEU A 265 -4.65 -6.48 23.53
C LEU A 265 -6.14 -6.15 23.50
N VAL A 266 -7.01 -7.08 23.91
CA VAL A 266 -8.46 -6.82 24.02
C VAL A 266 -8.75 -5.73 25.06
N VAL A 267 -8.08 -5.77 26.23
CA VAL A 267 -8.21 -4.72 27.25
C VAL A 267 -7.82 -3.35 26.69
N ARG A 268 -6.67 -3.25 26.02
CA ARG A 268 -6.19 -2.00 25.42
C ARG A 268 -7.14 -1.45 24.35
N GLU A 269 -7.58 -2.31 23.43
CA GLU A 269 -8.46 -1.92 22.34
C GLU A 269 -9.86 -1.54 22.87
N ALA A 270 -10.40 -2.28 23.85
CA ALA A 270 -11.66 -1.94 24.50
C ALA A 270 -11.57 -0.59 25.22
N THR A 271 -10.50 -0.35 25.98
CA THR A 271 -10.25 0.93 26.68
C THR A 271 -10.21 2.11 25.71
N THR A 272 -9.46 1.95 24.61
CA THR A 272 -9.36 2.98 23.57
C THR A 272 -10.72 3.26 22.93
N ASN A 273 -11.50 2.21 22.66
CA ASN A 273 -12.83 2.35 22.07
C ASN A 273 -13.82 3.04 23.02
N ILE A 274 -13.79 2.72 24.31
CA ILE A 274 -14.65 3.37 25.32
C ILE A 274 -14.34 4.86 25.37
N LEU A 275 -13.07 5.24 25.55
CA LEU A 275 -12.66 6.64 25.67
C LEU A 275 -12.91 7.47 24.41
N ARG A 276 -12.90 6.86 23.22
CA ARG A 276 -13.11 7.57 21.95
C ARG A 276 -14.55 7.60 21.48
N HIS A 277 -15.36 6.60 21.85
CA HIS A 277 -16.62 6.33 21.16
C HIS A 277 -17.82 6.15 22.09
N ALA A 278 -17.62 6.05 23.41
CA ALA A 278 -18.71 5.96 24.38
C ALA A 278 -18.79 7.22 25.26
N GLN A 279 -19.99 7.53 25.73
CA GLN A 279 -20.21 8.46 26.85
C GLN A 279 -20.41 7.65 28.14
N ALA A 280 -19.46 6.76 28.43
CA ALA A 280 -19.56 5.82 29.54
C ALA A 280 -19.40 6.54 30.89
N GLN A 281 -20.20 6.15 31.87
CA GLN A 281 -20.00 6.49 33.28
C GLN A 281 -19.49 5.29 34.08
N GLU A 282 -19.81 4.08 33.63
CA GLU A 282 -19.47 2.82 34.30
C GLU A 282 -18.92 1.78 33.32
N VAL A 283 -17.79 1.20 33.70
CA VAL A 283 -17.14 0.09 33.00
C VAL A 283 -16.97 -1.06 33.98
N THR A 284 -17.39 -2.26 33.58
CA THR A 284 -17.18 -3.49 34.34
C THR A 284 -16.34 -4.45 33.53
N VAL A 285 -15.26 -4.95 34.13
CA VAL A 285 -14.39 -5.97 33.57
C VAL A 285 -14.52 -7.23 34.41
N ARG A 286 -14.89 -8.36 33.78
CA ARG A 286 -14.95 -9.68 34.41
C ARG A 286 -13.89 -10.58 33.83
N LEU A 287 -13.12 -11.20 34.71
CA LEU A 287 -12.04 -12.13 34.37
C LEU A 287 -12.40 -13.52 34.90
N GLY A 288 -12.20 -14.54 34.06
CA GLY A 288 -12.25 -15.94 34.44
C GLY A 288 -11.09 -16.72 33.81
N GLU A 289 -11.04 -18.02 34.06
CA GLU A 289 -10.08 -18.91 33.40
C GLU A 289 -10.31 -18.90 31.89
N GLY A 290 -9.36 -18.34 31.14
CA GLY A 290 -9.46 -18.22 29.68
C GLY A 290 -10.61 -17.32 29.19
N SER A 291 -11.18 -16.45 30.03
CA SER A 291 -12.30 -15.59 29.64
C SER A 291 -12.18 -14.16 30.14
N LEU A 292 -12.54 -13.20 29.28
CA LEU A 292 -12.54 -11.78 29.56
C LEU A 292 -13.83 -11.16 29.00
N VAL A 293 -14.57 -10.45 29.85
CA VAL A 293 -15.77 -9.71 29.44
C VAL A 293 -15.65 -8.27 29.90
N ILE A 294 -15.74 -7.32 28.96
CA ILE A 294 -15.72 -5.88 29.23
C ILE A 294 -17.07 -5.31 28.81
N THR A 295 -17.78 -4.69 29.75
CA THR A 295 -19.07 -4.01 29.52
C THR A 295 -18.98 -2.54 29.87
N ASN A 296 -19.51 -1.67 29.02
CA ASN A 296 -19.64 -0.23 29.31
C ASN A 296 -21.02 0.31 28.95
N ASP A 297 -21.49 1.30 29.70
CA ASP A 297 -22.70 2.07 29.40
C ASP A 297 -22.42 3.20 28.39
N GLY A 298 -23.46 3.96 28.01
CA GLY A 298 -23.33 5.14 27.16
C GLY A 298 -22.88 4.82 25.72
N SER A 299 -23.22 3.63 25.20
CA SER A 299 -22.92 3.23 23.83
C SER A 299 -23.93 3.83 22.84
N PRO A 300 -23.49 4.53 21.77
CA PRO A 300 -24.40 5.06 20.77
C PRO A 300 -25.06 3.96 19.94
N GLU A 301 -26.38 4.10 19.69
CA GLU A 301 -27.15 3.24 18.79
C GLU A 301 -27.44 3.99 17.46
N PRO A 302 -27.14 3.41 16.29
CA PRO A 302 -26.57 2.08 16.05
C PRO A 302 -25.05 1.99 16.33
N PRO A 303 -24.53 0.80 16.69
CA PRO A 303 -23.11 0.63 16.98
C PRO A 303 -22.26 0.89 15.74
N ARG A 304 -21.21 1.71 15.90
CA ARG A 304 -20.21 1.92 14.84
C ARG A 304 -19.31 0.68 14.69
N PRO A 305 -18.94 0.28 13.46
CA PRO A 305 -18.00 -0.80 13.24
C PRO A 305 -16.65 -0.50 13.90
N ARG A 306 -16.19 -1.36 14.83
CA ARG A 306 -14.90 -1.22 15.50
C ARG A 306 -13.88 -2.12 14.81
N SER A 307 -13.21 -1.58 13.79
CA SER A 307 -12.26 -2.34 12.95
C SER A 307 -11.11 -2.98 13.73
N GLY A 308 -10.75 -2.43 14.89
CA GLY A 308 -9.72 -3.01 15.76
C GLY A 308 -10.17 -4.33 16.40
N LEU A 309 -11.37 -4.38 16.97
CA LEU A 309 -11.95 -5.60 17.55
C LEU A 309 -12.21 -6.68 16.49
N ALA A 310 -12.59 -6.31 15.26
CA ALA A 310 -12.77 -7.27 14.17
C ALA A 310 -11.47 -7.99 13.81
N ARG A 311 -10.34 -7.27 13.72
CA ARG A 311 -9.02 -7.88 13.46
C ARG A 311 -8.53 -8.72 14.65
N LEU A 312 -8.83 -8.30 15.87
CA LEU A 312 -8.52 -9.11 17.05
C LEU A 312 -9.34 -10.41 17.07
N ALA A 313 -10.57 -10.41 16.53
CA ALA A 313 -11.38 -11.61 16.45
C ALA A 313 -10.76 -12.68 15.54
N GLU A 314 -10.17 -12.27 14.42
CA GLU A 314 -9.41 -13.18 13.55
C GLU A 314 -8.22 -13.82 14.29
N ARG A 315 -7.53 -13.06 15.14
CA ARG A 315 -6.42 -13.57 15.97
C ARG A 315 -6.88 -14.53 17.06
N PHE A 316 -8.03 -14.28 17.68
CA PHE A 316 -8.62 -15.19 18.67
C PHE A 316 -9.04 -16.53 18.03
N ILE A 317 -9.63 -16.49 16.84
CA ILE A 317 -9.99 -17.70 16.09
C ILE A 317 -8.74 -18.53 15.78
N ALA A 318 -7.64 -17.89 15.35
CA ALA A 318 -6.38 -18.58 15.09
C ALA A 318 -5.77 -19.25 16.34
N ALA A 319 -6.05 -18.72 17.53
CA ALA A 319 -5.62 -19.27 18.81
C ALA A 319 -6.61 -20.29 19.42
N GLY A 320 -7.65 -20.70 18.68
CA GLY A 320 -8.66 -21.65 19.15
C GLY A 320 -9.74 -21.05 20.07
N GLY A 321 -9.83 -19.72 20.12
CA GLY A 321 -10.83 -18.99 20.91
C GLY A 321 -11.86 -18.22 20.10
N THR A 322 -12.63 -17.38 20.79
CA THR A 322 -13.64 -16.51 20.20
C THR A 322 -13.56 -15.11 20.78
N LEU A 323 -13.85 -14.10 19.97
CA LEU A 323 -14.03 -12.71 20.40
C LEU A 323 -15.30 -12.18 19.75
N GLN A 324 -16.24 -11.71 20.57
CA GLN A 324 -17.50 -11.14 20.14
C GLN A 324 -17.68 -9.76 20.74
N SER A 325 -18.27 -8.84 19.97
CA SER A 325 -18.61 -7.51 20.47
C SER A 325 -19.96 -7.06 19.94
N GLY A 326 -20.78 -6.45 20.79
CA GLY A 326 -22.12 -5.99 20.42
C GLY A 326 -22.63 -4.89 21.34
N SER A 327 -23.62 -4.14 20.86
CA SER A 327 -24.33 -3.14 21.64
C SER A 327 -25.79 -3.56 21.79
N ALA A 328 -26.32 -3.52 23.01
CA ALA A 328 -27.73 -3.77 23.27
C ALA A 328 -28.21 -2.86 24.41
N SER A 329 -29.32 -2.15 24.19
CA SER A 329 -29.96 -1.31 25.21
C SER A 329 -29.01 -0.28 25.83
N GLY A 330 -28.19 0.38 24.99
CA GLY A 330 -27.20 1.37 25.45
C GLY A 330 -25.94 0.82 26.14
N VAL A 331 -25.82 -0.50 26.29
CA VAL A 331 -24.62 -1.17 26.85
C VAL A 331 -23.83 -1.83 25.72
N PHE A 332 -22.52 -1.59 25.69
CA PHE A 332 -21.61 -2.29 24.78
C PHE A 332 -20.83 -3.36 25.52
N THR A 333 -20.81 -4.56 24.96
CA THR A 333 -20.15 -5.74 25.54
C THR A 333 -19.09 -6.25 24.57
N THR A 334 -17.89 -6.50 25.09
CA THR A 334 -16.80 -7.23 24.41
C THR A 334 -16.50 -8.49 25.22
N ALA A 335 -16.68 -9.67 24.63
CA ALA A 335 -16.46 -10.95 25.29
C ALA A 335 -15.43 -11.78 24.50
N ALA A 336 -14.39 -12.24 25.20
CA ALA A 336 -13.30 -13.01 24.65
C ALA A 336 -13.13 -14.32 25.45
N THR A 337 -12.99 -15.45 24.77
CA THR A 337 -12.77 -16.75 25.41
C THR A 337 -11.73 -17.57 24.65
N ILE A 338 -10.84 -18.26 25.35
CA ILE A 338 -9.93 -19.27 24.79
C ILE A 338 -9.96 -20.49 25.71
N SER A 339 -10.24 -21.66 25.13
CA SER A 339 -10.30 -22.96 25.82
C SER A 339 -8.94 -23.64 25.90
#